data_AF-A0A2A2LAE1-F1
#
_entry.id   AF-A0A2A2LAE1-F1
#
_cell.length_a   1.000
_cell.length_b   1.000
_cell.length_c   1.000
_cell.angle_alpha   90.00
_cell.angle_beta   90.00
_cell.angle_gamma   90.00
#
_symmetry.space_group_name_H-M   'P 1'
#
loop_
_entity.id
_entity.type
_entity.pdbx_description
1 polymer ?
#
loop_
_entity_poly.entity_id
_entity_poly.type
_entity_poly.pdbx_seq_one_letter_code
_entity_poly.pdbx_strand_id
1 'polypeptide(L)'
;MAHIKFVGFDMDATLAIYKTPQADKLAFETAKKRLVEVGYPPEIGSLSYDDKLVTRGVWFDKKLGNFLKMDEENGVLAAWHGTRRLNDHQIRVSYPNKHIQLEDSRIYIMNTVFNVSKTHLIASIISFMEENEKFTDMPNGEGFISHGRSITYHRIFADCHDAFDWVYTASNYRNILVENISHFIEYTPECGRLLKTLSNGGERQVFLLTNSDYFYANVGYFLKNNSLNGNYNFVR
;
A
#
# COMPACT_ATOMS: atom_id res chain seq x y z
N MET A 1 20.55 -24.63 -7.47
CA MET A 1 20.54 -24.54 -5.99
C MET A 1 21.78 -25.11 -5.30
N ALA A 2 22.61 -25.94 -5.94
CA ALA A 2 23.75 -26.62 -5.29
C ALA A 2 24.80 -25.70 -4.63
N HIS A 3 24.90 -24.43 -5.04
CA HIS A 3 25.84 -23.46 -4.48
C HIS A 3 25.22 -22.45 -3.49
N ILE A 4 23.91 -22.55 -3.23
CA ILE A 4 23.22 -21.64 -2.30
C ILE A 4 23.38 -22.13 -0.87
N LYS A 5 24.02 -21.33 -0.02
CA LYS A 5 24.32 -21.64 1.39
C LYS A 5 23.32 -21.03 2.40
N PHE A 6 22.68 -19.93 2.02
CA PHE A 6 21.73 -19.19 2.87
C PHE A 6 20.48 -18.85 2.07
N VAL A 7 19.31 -18.96 2.69
CA VAL A 7 18.02 -18.52 2.12
C VAL A 7 17.32 -17.67 3.15
N GLY A 8 17.18 -16.39 2.84
CA GLY A 8 16.40 -15.44 3.63
C GLY A 8 15.00 -15.31 3.08
N PHE A 9 14.02 -15.19 3.98
CA PHE A 9 12.64 -14.87 3.64
C PHE A 9 12.23 -13.55 4.31
N ASP A 10 11.51 -12.71 3.58
CA ASP A 10 10.63 -11.75 4.23
C ASP A 10 9.38 -12.47 4.75
N MET A 11 8.72 -11.88 5.74
CA MET A 11 7.47 -12.40 6.26
C MET A 11 6.27 -11.86 5.47
N ASP A 12 6.11 -10.53 5.47
CA ASP A 12 4.92 -9.85 5.02
C ASP A 12 4.78 -9.91 3.49
N ALA A 13 3.64 -10.38 3.00
CA ALA A 13 3.40 -10.61 1.57
C ALA A 13 4.38 -11.57 0.88
N THR A 14 5.15 -12.35 1.66
CA THR A 14 6.06 -13.40 1.16
C THR A 14 5.72 -14.75 1.78
N LEU A 15 5.89 -14.90 3.10
CA LEU A 15 5.43 -16.10 3.82
C LEU A 15 3.97 -15.94 4.27
N ALA A 16 3.65 -14.78 4.84
CA ALA A 16 2.30 -14.38 5.21
C ALA A 16 1.63 -13.68 4.03
N ILE A 17 0.83 -14.44 3.27
CA ILE A 17 0.06 -13.90 2.16
C ILE A 17 -1.25 -13.34 2.69
N TYR A 18 -1.43 -12.03 2.57
CA TYR A 18 -2.64 -11.34 3.01
C TYR A 18 -3.79 -11.60 2.03
N LYS A 19 -4.99 -11.83 2.57
CA LYS A 19 -6.22 -12.01 1.79
C LYS A 19 -6.76 -10.68 1.30
N THR A 20 -6.96 -10.59 -0.01
CA THR A 20 -7.65 -9.48 -0.68
C THR A 20 -9.13 -9.87 -0.87
N PRO A 21 -10.10 -8.97 -0.56
CA PRO A 21 -9.91 -7.58 -0.14
C PRO A 21 -9.89 -7.34 1.38
N GLN A 22 -9.85 -8.38 2.22
CA GLN A 22 -10.08 -8.27 3.66
C GLN A 22 -9.06 -7.37 4.35
N ALA A 23 -7.77 -7.65 4.16
CA ALA A 23 -6.69 -6.88 4.79
C ALA A 23 -6.60 -5.45 4.23
N ASP A 24 -6.83 -5.31 2.93
CA ASP A 24 -6.79 -4.02 2.23
C ASP A 24 -7.92 -3.10 2.68
N LYS A 25 -9.15 -3.65 2.78
CA LYS A 25 -10.32 -2.95 3.27
C LYS A 25 -10.16 -2.51 4.73
N LEU A 26 -9.60 -3.37 5.59
CA LEU A 26 -9.34 -2.99 6.97
C LEU A 26 -8.35 -1.82 7.04
N ALA A 27 -7.26 -1.85 6.28
CA ALA A 27 -6.28 -0.76 6.26
C ALA A 27 -6.89 0.55 5.73
N PHE A 28 -7.70 0.46 4.67
CA PHE A 28 -8.45 1.59 4.11
C PHE A 28 -9.39 2.22 5.15
N GLU A 29 -10.23 1.42 5.81
CA GLU A 29 -11.19 1.91 6.80
C GLU A 29 -10.49 2.55 8.01
N THR A 30 -9.39 1.96 8.48
CA THR A 30 -8.61 2.50 9.60
C THR A 30 -7.91 3.81 9.23
N ALA A 31 -7.31 3.91 8.02
CA ALA A 31 -6.68 5.14 7.54
C ALA A 31 -7.72 6.26 7.30
N LYS A 32 -8.87 5.93 6.72
CA LYS A 32 -9.99 6.87 6.50
C LYS A 32 -10.46 7.51 7.80
N LYS A 33 -10.66 6.70 8.84
CA LYS A 33 -10.99 7.20 10.19
C LYS A 33 -9.92 8.13 10.72
N ARG A 34 -8.65 7.74 10.58
CA ARG A 34 -7.51 8.56 11.01
C ARG A 34 -7.48 9.93 10.33
N LEU A 35 -7.75 9.98 9.02
CA LEU A 35 -7.80 11.26 8.28
C LEU A 35 -8.90 12.19 8.83
N VAL A 36 -10.09 11.66 9.13
CA VAL A 36 -11.17 12.45 9.74
C VAL A 36 -10.75 12.98 11.12
N GLU A 37 -10.09 12.17 11.94
CA GLU A 37 -9.58 12.59 13.26
C GLU A 37 -8.57 13.74 13.19
N VAL A 38 -7.74 13.77 12.14
CA VAL A 38 -6.72 14.83 11.96
C VAL A 38 -7.25 16.04 11.18
N GLY A 39 -8.55 16.07 10.85
CA GLY A 39 -9.23 17.27 10.35
C GLY A 39 -9.67 17.24 8.89
N TYR A 40 -9.63 16.09 8.22
CA TYR A 40 -10.31 15.95 6.93
C TYR A 40 -11.85 16.05 7.09
N PRO A 41 -12.58 16.49 6.04
CA PRO A 41 -14.04 16.61 6.08
C PRO A 41 -14.72 15.31 6.52
N PRO A 42 -15.63 15.32 7.52
CA PRO A 42 -16.31 14.11 7.99
C PRO A 42 -17.00 13.30 6.88
N GLU A 43 -17.40 13.97 5.80
CA GLU A 43 -18.04 13.37 4.62
C GLU A 43 -17.17 12.30 3.95
N ILE A 44 -15.83 12.38 4.06
CA ILE A 44 -14.96 11.32 3.52
C ILE A 44 -15.18 9.98 4.24
N GLY A 45 -15.79 9.98 5.43
CA GLY A 45 -16.16 8.76 6.16
C GLY A 45 -17.14 7.87 5.38
N SER A 46 -17.89 8.46 4.43
CA SER A 46 -18.82 7.73 3.55
C SER A 46 -18.15 6.98 2.40
N LEU A 47 -16.86 7.24 2.13
CA LEU A 47 -16.11 6.54 1.09
C LEU A 47 -16.05 5.05 1.40
N SER A 48 -16.32 4.22 0.39
CA SER A 48 -16.25 2.77 0.48
C SER A 48 -15.03 2.23 -0.28
N TYR A 49 -14.52 1.08 0.18
CA TYR A 49 -13.48 0.34 -0.52
C TYR A 49 -14.07 -0.50 -1.66
N ASP A 50 -13.56 -0.32 -2.88
CA ASP A 50 -13.83 -1.10 -4.10
C ASP A 50 -12.54 -1.79 -4.55
N ASP A 51 -12.54 -3.13 -4.50
CA ASP A 51 -11.38 -3.96 -4.82
C ASP A 51 -11.05 -3.99 -6.32
N LYS A 52 -11.90 -3.41 -7.17
CA LYS A 52 -11.69 -3.32 -8.63
C LYS A 52 -11.11 -2.00 -9.08
N LEU A 53 -11.08 -0.99 -8.22
CA LEU A 53 -10.69 0.37 -8.59
C LEU A 53 -9.19 0.48 -8.90
N VAL A 54 -8.34 -0.24 -8.16
CA VAL A 54 -6.89 -0.04 -8.15
C VAL A 54 -6.14 -1.33 -8.41
N THR A 55 -5.03 -1.21 -9.14
CA THR A 55 -4.01 -2.26 -9.22
C THR A 55 -2.64 -1.76 -8.76
N ARG A 56 -1.76 -2.68 -8.37
CA ARG A 56 -0.40 -2.38 -7.87
C ARG A 56 0.50 -1.83 -8.98
N GLY A 57 1.49 -1.02 -8.59
CA GLY A 57 2.58 -0.59 -9.46
C GLY A 57 2.26 0.66 -10.30
N VAL A 58 1.26 1.44 -9.90
CA VAL A 58 1.06 2.79 -10.45
C VAL A 58 2.03 3.77 -9.79
N TRP A 59 2.40 4.82 -10.52
CA TRP A 59 3.13 5.96 -9.99
C TRP A 59 2.13 7.04 -9.59
N PHE A 60 2.40 7.78 -8.53
CA PHE A 60 1.61 8.94 -8.14
C PHE A 60 2.42 10.22 -8.31
N ASP A 61 1.90 11.14 -9.11
CA ASP A 61 2.46 12.48 -9.29
C ASP A 61 1.92 13.42 -8.21
N LYS A 62 2.73 13.67 -7.18
CA LYS A 62 2.36 14.55 -6.04
C LYS A 62 2.13 16.00 -6.45
N LYS A 63 2.57 16.41 -7.63
CA LYS A 63 2.36 17.77 -8.13
C LYS A 63 0.99 17.92 -8.79
N LEU A 64 0.62 16.96 -9.64
CA LEU A 64 -0.59 17.05 -10.47
C LEU A 64 -1.75 16.15 -10.00
N GLY A 65 -1.56 15.36 -8.96
CA GLY A 65 -2.60 14.49 -8.40
C GLY A 65 -2.97 13.31 -9.30
N ASN A 66 -2.09 12.95 -10.26
CA ASN A 66 -2.38 11.91 -11.23
C ASN A 66 -1.74 10.58 -10.85
N PHE A 67 -2.48 9.49 -11.05
CA PHE A 67 -1.97 8.13 -11.07
C PHE A 67 -1.54 7.77 -12.47
N LEU A 68 -0.35 7.19 -12.62
CA LEU A 68 0.27 6.94 -13.90
C LEU A 68 0.66 5.47 -14.03
N LYS A 69 0.27 4.87 -15.15
CA LYS A 69 0.79 3.58 -15.59
C LYS A 69 1.95 3.86 -16.52
N MET A 70 3.12 3.35 -16.17
CA MET A 70 4.37 3.57 -16.90
C MET A 70 4.78 2.31 -17.67
N ASP A 71 5.51 2.48 -18.76
CA ASP A 71 6.32 1.43 -19.38
C ASP A 71 7.73 1.36 -18.77
N GLU A 72 8.57 0.49 -19.32
CA GLU A 72 9.95 0.25 -18.84
C GLU A 72 10.91 1.41 -19.16
N GLU A 73 10.55 2.30 -20.08
CA GLU A 73 11.35 3.46 -20.52
C GLU A 73 10.87 4.77 -19.87
N ASN A 74 9.99 4.68 -18.87
CA ASN A 74 9.31 5.80 -18.20
C ASN A 74 8.36 6.61 -19.11
N GLY A 75 7.83 5.96 -20.15
CA GLY A 75 6.72 6.45 -20.95
C GLY A 75 5.37 6.27 -20.24
N VAL A 76 4.50 7.27 -20.35
CA VAL A 76 3.14 7.26 -19.77
C VAL A 76 2.20 6.47 -20.69
N LEU A 77 1.83 5.26 -20.26
CA LEU A 77 0.88 4.38 -20.95
C LEU A 77 -0.58 4.77 -20.71
N ALA A 78 -0.91 5.17 -19.48
CA ALA A 78 -2.23 5.62 -19.08
C ALA A 78 -2.15 6.51 -17.83
N ALA A 79 -3.14 7.36 -17.64
CA ALA A 79 -3.23 8.21 -16.46
C ALA A 79 -4.67 8.32 -15.94
N TRP A 80 -4.80 8.56 -14.65
CA TRP A 80 -6.05 8.83 -13.94
C TRP A 80 -5.88 10.02 -13.03
N HIS A 81 -6.94 10.83 -12.90
CA HIS A 81 -7.05 11.87 -11.90
C HIS A 81 -8.21 11.50 -10.98
N GLY A 82 -7.93 11.31 -9.69
CA GLY A 82 -8.85 10.60 -8.81
C GLY A 82 -9.19 9.20 -9.38
N THR A 83 -10.48 8.91 -9.52
CA THR A 83 -11.02 7.68 -10.12
C THR A 83 -11.24 7.78 -11.63
N ARG A 84 -11.13 8.98 -12.21
CA ARG A 84 -11.44 9.24 -13.62
C ARG A 84 -10.21 9.02 -14.50
N ARG A 85 -10.36 8.22 -15.56
CA ARG A 85 -9.30 8.03 -16.57
C ARG A 85 -9.13 9.29 -17.41
N LEU A 86 -7.89 9.69 -17.65
CA LEU A 86 -7.54 10.78 -18.56
C LEU A 86 -7.47 10.27 -20.00
N ASN A 87 -7.94 11.10 -20.94
CA ASN A 87 -7.76 10.83 -22.36
C ASN A 87 -6.37 11.30 -22.85
N ASP A 88 -6.01 10.88 -24.06
CA ASP A 88 -4.70 11.16 -24.65
C ASP A 88 -4.37 12.66 -24.77
N HIS A 89 -5.37 13.49 -25.01
CA HIS A 89 -5.19 14.94 -25.06
C HIS A 89 -4.86 15.51 -23.68
N GLN A 90 -5.61 15.13 -22.64
CA GLN A 90 -5.37 15.54 -21.25
C GLN A 90 -3.99 15.08 -20.75
N ILE A 91 -3.58 13.86 -21.14
CA ILE A 91 -2.25 13.34 -20.83
C ILE A 91 -1.18 14.22 -21.48
N ARG A 92 -1.31 14.59 -22.76
CA ARG A 92 -0.34 15.45 -23.45
C ARG A 92 -0.28 16.86 -22.88
N VAL A 93 -1.41 17.39 -22.41
CA VAL A 93 -1.42 18.69 -21.72
C VAL A 93 -0.63 18.62 -20.40
N SER A 94 -0.83 17.57 -19.62
CA SER A 94 -0.16 17.39 -18.32
C SER A 94 1.30 16.95 -18.46
N TYR A 95 1.59 16.16 -19.51
CA TYR A 95 2.86 15.50 -19.77
C TYR A 95 3.21 15.61 -21.28
N PRO A 96 3.72 16.77 -21.75
CA PRO A 96 3.96 17.04 -23.17
C PRO A 96 4.81 15.98 -23.89
N ASN A 97 5.86 15.49 -23.23
CA ASN A 97 6.76 14.48 -23.78
C ASN A 97 6.31 13.03 -23.51
N LYS A 98 5.17 12.85 -22.81
CA LYS A 98 4.70 11.56 -22.26
C LYS A 98 5.80 10.77 -21.54
N HIS A 99 6.84 11.43 -21.03
CA HIS A 99 7.93 10.84 -20.26
C HIS A 99 8.05 11.58 -18.95
N ILE A 100 8.34 10.84 -17.88
CA ILE A 100 8.51 11.40 -16.55
C ILE A 100 9.85 10.93 -15.99
N GLN A 101 10.64 11.88 -15.51
CA GLN A 101 11.83 11.57 -14.74
C GLN A 101 11.42 11.14 -13.33
N LEU A 102 12.03 10.05 -12.86
CA LEU A 102 11.82 9.59 -11.50
C LEU A 102 12.54 10.54 -10.52
N GLU A 103 11.76 11.43 -9.91
CA GLU A 103 12.22 12.37 -8.90
C GLU A 103 11.44 12.13 -7.60
N ASP A 104 12.10 11.69 -6.53
CA ASP A 104 11.44 11.33 -5.26
C ASP A 104 10.63 12.48 -4.65
N SER A 105 11.02 13.73 -4.92
CA SER A 105 10.28 14.94 -4.48
C SER A 105 8.89 15.04 -5.12
N ARG A 106 8.70 14.49 -6.31
CA ARG A 106 7.46 14.60 -7.10
C ARG A 106 6.74 13.27 -7.27
N ILE A 107 7.46 12.21 -7.55
CA ILE A 107 6.90 10.90 -7.90
C ILE A 107 7.00 9.95 -6.72
N TYR A 108 5.92 9.20 -6.47
CA TYR A 108 5.93 8.08 -5.55
C TYR A 108 5.49 6.79 -6.25
N ILE A 109 6.26 5.72 -6.11
CA ILE A 109 5.96 4.43 -6.75
C ILE A 109 5.14 3.54 -5.78
N MET A 110 3.91 3.19 -6.16
CA MET A 110 3.00 2.35 -5.37
C MET A 110 3.25 0.85 -5.63
N ASN A 111 4.45 0.36 -5.33
CA ASN A 111 4.90 -1.00 -5.73
C ASN A 111 4.62 -2.13 -4.72
N THR A 112 4.40 -1.84 -3.44
CA THR A 112 4.05 -2.86 -2.44
C THR A 112 2.55 -3.20 -2.47
N VAL A 113 2.17 -4.38 -1.98
CA VAL A 113 0.75 -4.73 -1.83
C VAL A 113 0.04 -3.79 -0.84
N PHE A 114 0.77 -3.32 0.19
CA PHE A 114 0.26 -2.35 1.17
C PHE A 114 -0.08 -0.98 0.56
N ASN A 115 0.46 -0.66 -0.63
CA ASN A 115 0.13 0.58 -1.32
C ASN A 115 -1.22 0.53 -2.04
N VAL A 116 -1.87 -0.62 -2.18
CA VAL A 116 -3.17 -0.73 -2.89
C VAL A 116 -4.25 0.08 -2.18
N SER A 117 -4.43 -0.12 -0.86
CA SER A 117 -5.40 0.64 -0.06
C SER A 117 -5.11 2.15 -0.04
N LYS A 118 -3.83 2.53 0.03
CA LYS A 118 -3.40 3.94 0.02
C LYS A 118 -3.69 4.61 -1.32
N THR A 119 -3.37 3.92 -2.41
CA THR A 119 -3.67 4.37 -3.77
C THR A 119 -5.17 4.58 -3.94
N HIS A 120 -5.98 3.63 -3.47
CA HIS A 120 -7.44 3.76 -3.49
C HIS A 120 -7.90 4.97 -2.67
N LEU A 121 -7.42 5.14 -1.43
CA LEU A 121 -7.86 6.24 -0.58
C LEU A 121 -7.53 7.61 -1.18
N ILE A 122 -6.32 7.78 -1.72
CA ILE A 122 -5.93 9.02 -2.40
C ILE A 122 -6.85 9.27 -3.61
N ALA A 123 -7.12 8.25 -4.43
CA ALA A 123 -7.99 8.37 -5.60
C ALA A 123 -9.42 8.78 -5.21
N SER A 124 -9.98 8.15 -4.18
CA SER A 124 -11.31 8.47 -3.66
C SER A 124 -11.40 9.87 -3.06
N ILE A 125 -10.36 10.33 -2.35
CA ILE A 125 -10.33 11.68 -1.79
C ILE A 125 -10.27 12.74 -2.89
N ILE A 126 -9.43 12.53 -3.92
CA ILE A 126 -9.34 13.46 -5.05
C ILE A 126 -10.69 13.54 -5.77
N SER A 127 -11.33 12.41 -6.09
CA SER A 127 -12.66 12.43 -6.71
C SER A 127 -13.73 13.06 -5.83
N PHE A 128 -13.72 12.78 -4.52
CA PHE A 128 -14.62 13.42 -3.57
C PHE A 128 -14.46 14.95 -3.58
N MET A 129 -13.22 15.46 -3.63
CA MET A 129 -12.96 16.89 -3.69
C MET A 129 -13.36 17.50 -5.03
N GLU A 130 -13.09 16.83 -6.17
CA GLU A 130 -13.53 17.27 -7.50
C GLU A 130 -15.06 17.39 -7.62
N GLU A 131 -15.80 16.48 -7.00
CA GLU A 131 -17.27 16.40 -7.11
C GLU A 131 -18.01 17.29 -6.09
N ASN A 132 -17.29 17.90 -5.15
CA ASN A 132 -17.88 18.63 -4.04
C ASN A 132 -17.70 20.15 -4.19
N GLU A 133 -18.82 20.87 -4.26
CA GLU A 133 -18.88 22.33 -4.45
C GLU A 133 -18.11 23.16 -3.40
N LYS A 134 -17.76 22.57 -2.25
CA LYS A 134 -16.94 23.22 -1.21
C LYS A 134 -15.47 23.36 -1.60
N PHE A 135 -15.05 22.73 -2.70
CA PHE A 135 -13.69 22.73 -3.20
C PHE A 135 -13.67 23.31 -4.62
N THR A 136 -12.69 24.14 -4.89
CA THR A 136 -12.43 24.69 -6.23
C THR A 136 -11.00 24.42 -6.62
N ASP A 137 -10.72 24.14 -7.88
CA ASP A 137 -9.35 23.92 -8.35
C ASP A 137 -8.45 25.14 -8.06
N MET A 138 -7.22 24.86 -7.64
CA MET A 138 -6.20 25.89 -7.55
C MET A 138 -5.87 26.43 -8.95
N PRO A 139 -5.59 27.73 -9.13
CA PRO A 139 -5.27 28.30 -10.44
C PRO A 139 -4.06 27.65 -11.14
N ASN A 140 -3.12 27.09 -10.37
CA ASN A 140 -1.95 26.37 -10.90
C ASN A 140 -2.21 24.89 -11.19
N GLY A 141 -3.40 24.36 -10.88
CA GLY A 141 -3.76 22.96 -11.08
C GLY A 141 -3.05 21.98 -10.15
N GLU A 142 -2.53 22.42 -9.01
CA GLU A 142 -1.76 21.58 -8.07
C GLU A 142 -2.53 21.18 -6.79
N GLY A 143 -3.86 21.33 -6.82
CA GLY A 143 -4.75 20.93 -5.74
C GLY A 143 -6.04 21.73 -5.72
N PHE A 144 -6.63 21.85 -4.53
CA PHE A 144 -7.91 22.51 -4.30
C PHE A 144 -7.78 23.71 -3.36
N ILE A 145 -8.78 24.59 -3.39
CA ILE A 145 -9.01 25.65 -2.43
C ILE A 145 -10.34 25.38 -1.73
N SER A 146 -10.34 25.45 -0.40
CA SER A 146 -11.57 25.42 0.40
C SER A 146 -11.43 26.37 1.59
N HIS A 147 -12.46 27.19 1.83
CA HIS A 147 -12.48 28.20 2.90
C HIS A 147 -11.20 29.07 2.96
N GLY A 148 -10.67 29.47 1.79
CA GLY A 148 -9.47 30.31 1.68
C GLY A 148 -8.15 29.58 1.97
N ARG A 149 -8.15 28.25 2.11
CA ARG A 149 -6.95 27.43 2.33
C ARG A 149 -6.64 26.58 1.11
N SER A 150 -5.37 26.52 0.73
CA SER A 150 -4.86 25.63 -0.32
C SER A 150 -4.61 24.22 0.22
N ILE A 151 -5.08 23.22 -0.52
CA ILE A 151 -4.93 21.80 -0.22
C ILE A 151 -4.25 21.19 -1.45
N THR A 152 -2.92 21.06 -1.42
CA THR A 152 -2.18 20.53 -2.56
C THR A 152 -2.29 19.01 -2.65
N TYR A 153 -2.15 18.44 -3.86
CA TYR A 153 -2.10 16.98 -4.01
C TYR A 153 -0.94 16.35 -3.24
N HIS A 154 0.19 17.09 -3.12
CA HIS A 154 1.31 16.68 -2.29
C HIS A 154 0.89 16.55 -0.83
N ARG A 155 0.10 17.50 -0.30
CA ARG A 155 -0.39 17.43 1.07
C ARG A 155 -1.36 16.26 1.26
N ILE A 156 -2.27 16.05 0.31
CA ILE A 156 -3.18 14.89 0.32
C ILE A 156 -2.40 13.57 0.39
N PHE A 157 -1.37 13.44 -0.45
CA PHE A 157 -0.49 12.28 -0.41
C PHE A 157 0.21 12.13 0.93
N ALA A 158 0.81 13.20 1.46
CA ALA A 158 1.55 13.17 2.72
C ALA A 158 0.64 12.77 3.89
N ASP A 159 -0.56 13.35 4.00
CA ASP A 159 -1.52 13.00 5.04
C ASP A 159 -1.99 11.55 4.93
N CYS A 160 -2.23 11.06 3.71
CA CYS A 160 -2.53 9.64 3.50
C CYS A 160 -1.33 8.76 3.86
N HIS A 161 -0.11 9.15 3.50
CA HIS A 161 1.10 8.42 3.83
C HIS A 161 1.26 8.27 5.34
N ASP A 162 1.17 9.38 6.08
CA ASP A 162 1.25 9.41 7.54
C ASP A 162 0.12 8.61 8.20
N ALA A 163 -1.09 8.66 7.63
CA ALA A 163 -2.21 7.85 8.10
C ALA A 163 -1.94 6.35 7.95
N PHE A 164 -1.39 5.91 6.81
CA PHE A 164 -1.05 4.50 6.59
C PHE A 164 0.16 4.04 7.43
N ASP A 165 1.15 4.90 7.63
CA ASP A 165 2.24 4.62 8.57
C ASP A 165 1.69 4.41 9.98
N TRP A 166 0.77 5.26 10.43
CA TRP A 166 0.06 5.08 11.69
C TRP A 166 -0.75 3.77 11.72
N VAL A 167 -1.45 3.42 10.63
CA VAL A 167 -2.18 2.14 10.53
C VAL A 167 -1.24 0.97 10.82
N TYR A 168 -0.08 0.91 10.17
CA TYR A 168 0.80 -0.25 10.25
C TYR A 168 1.70 -0.28 11.49
N THR A 169 1.88 0.84 12.19
CA THR A 169 2.82 0.95 13.32
C THR A 169 2.17 1.18 14.67
N ALA A 170 1.09 1.95 14.75
CA ALA A 170 0.55 2.45 16.02
C ALA A 170 -0.94 2.13 16.23
N SER A 171 -1.69 1.83 15.16
CA SER A 171 -3.09 1.45 15.25
C SER A 171 -3.27 0.01 15.77
N ASN A 172 -4.53 -0.38 16.02
CA ASN A 172 -4.88 -1.76 16.37
C ASN A 172 -4.95 -2.72 15.17
N TYR A 173 -4.55 -2.29 13.97
CA TYR A 173 -4.61 -3.09 12.73
C TYR A 173 -4.00 -4.48 12.91
N ARG A 174 -2.74 -4.56 13.36
CA ARG A 174 -2.02 -5.83 13.58
C ARG A 174 -2.72 -6.74 14.59
N ASN A 175 -3.31 -6.18 15.64
CA ASN A 175 -4.04 -6.96 16.65
C ASN A 175 -5.31 -7.59 16.04
N ILE A 176 -6.07 -6.84 15.26
CA ILE A 176 -7.27 -7.34 14.57
C ILE A 176 -6.91 -8.50 13.64
N LEU A 177 -5.80 -8.36 12.90
CA LEU A 177 -5.30 -9.43 12.02
C LEU A 177 -4.99 -10.70 12.81
N VAL A 178 -4.23 -10.57 13.91
CA VAL A 178 -3.81 -11.70 14.75
C VAL A 178 -4.98 -12.40 15.44
N GLU A 179 -5.97 -11.63 15.90
CA GLU A 179 -7.19 -12.16 16.52
C GLU A 179 -8.02 -12.97 15.53
N ASN A 180 -8.03 -12.58 14.25
CA ASN A 180 -8.84 -13.19 13.19
C ASN A 180 -7.98 -13.70 12.01
N ILE A 181 -6.84 -14.33 12.32
CA ILE A 181 -5.80 -14.68 11.35
C ILE A 181 -6.31 -15.41 10.11
N SER A 182 -7.23 -16.37 10.25
CA SER A 182 -7.76 -17.15 9.13
C SER A 182 -8.64 -16.32 8.18
N HIS A 183 -9.17 -15.20 8.63
CA HIS A 183 -9.92 -14.25 7.81
C HIS A 183 -9.01 -13.36 6.98
N PHE A 184 -7.78 -13.10 7.43
CA PHE A 184 -6.90 -12.10 6.84
C PHE A 184 -5.63 -12.66 6.19
N ILE A 185 -5.17 -13.85 6.58
CA ILE A 185 -3.93 -14.46 6.09
C ILE A 185 -4.28 -15.81 5.46
N GLU A 186 -3.77 -16.07 4.26
CA GLU A 186 -3.88 -17.36 3.60
C GLU A 186 -3.12 -18.44 4.36
N TYR A 187 -3.76 -19.58 4.53
CA TYR A 187 -3.12 -20.74 5.14
C TYR A 187 -2.42 -21.56 4.06
N THR A 188 -1.10 -21.70 4.17
CA THR A 188 -0.28 -22.46 3.21
C THR A 188 0.45 -23.61 3.91
N PRO A 189 -0.19 -24.79 4.04
CA PRO A 189 0.40 -25.93 4.76
C PRO A 189 1.71 -26.44 4.13
N GLU A 190 1.92 -26.20 2.84
CA GLU A 190 3.12 -26.56 2.11
C GLU A 190 4.33 -25.71 2.52
N CYS A 191 4.12 -24.54 3.12
CA CYS A 191 5.20 -23.61 3.47
C CYS A 191 6.21 -24.26 4.43
N GLY A 192 5.74 -24.92 5.49
CA GLY A 192 6.62 -25.63 6.41
C GLY A 192 7.43 -26.74 5.75
N ARG A 193 6.83 -27.47 4.79
CA ARG A 193 7.52 -28.50 4.01
C ARG A 193 8.58 -27.88 3.10
N LEU A 194 8.26 -26.77 2.44
CA LEU A 194 9.20 -26.04 1.58
C LEU A 194 10.41 -25.56 2.40
N LEU A 195 10.19 -24.93 3.55
CA LEU A 195 11.28 -24.44 4.41
C LEU A 195 12.20 -25.58 4.86
N LYS A 196 11.63 -26.75 5.20
CA LYS A 196 12.40 -27.96 5.56
C LYS A 196 13.17 -28.53 4.36
N THR A 197 12.57 -28.56 3.17
CA THR A 197 13.28 -28.99 1.96
C THR A 197 14.42 -28.03 1.62
N LEU A 198 14.20 -26.73 1.80
CA LEU A 198 15.20 -25.70 1.54
C LEU A 198 16.36 -25.73 2.55
N SER A 199 16.17 -26.21 3.77
CA SER A 199 17.28 -26.39 4.70
C SER A 199 18.22 -27.53 4.29
N ASN A 200 17.80 -28.41 3.37
CA ASN A 200 18.58 -29.55 2.87
C ASN A 200 19.19 -30.39 4.01
N GLY A 201 18.36 -30.78 4.99
CA GLY A 201 18.85 -31.54 6.15
C GLY A 201 19.75 -30.74 7.10
N GLY A 202 19.76 -29.41 7.01
CA GLY A 202 20.57 -28.51 7.85
C GLY A 202 21.85 -28.01 7.18
N GLU A 203 22.20 -28.50 5.99
CA GLU A 203 23.36 -28.01 5.22
C GLU A 203 23.19 -26.55 4.78
N ARG A 204 21.93 -26.09 4.63
CA ARG A 204 21.59 -24.72 4.25
C ARG A 204 20.93 -23.99 5.40
N GLN A 205 21.40 -22.78 5.69
CA GLN A 205 20.76 -21.92 6.67
C GLN A 205 19.52 -21.25 6.06
N VAL A 206 18.39 -21.36 6.76
CA VAL A 206 17.13 -20.69 6.40
C VAL A 206 16.80 -19.70 7.51
N PHE A 207 16.61 -18.44 7.17
CA PHE A 207 16.38 -17.37 8.14
C PHE A 207 15.24 -16.44 7.72
N LEU A 208 14.66 -15.77 8.71
CA LEU A 208 13.64 -14.74 8.52
C LEU A 208 14.30 -13.36 8.65
N LEU A 209 14.02 -12.48 7.69
CA LEU A 209 14.45 -11.09 7.70
C LEU A 209 13.23 -10.22 7.40
N THR A 210 12.62 -9.67 8.45
CA THR A 210 11.36 -8.94 8.35
C THR A 210 11.43 -7.58 9.04
N ASN A 211 10.69 -6.61 8.50
CA ASN A 211 10.47 -5.31 9.12
C ASN A 211 9.41 -5.32 10.23
N SER A 212 8.69 -6.43 10.37
CA SER A 212 7.71 -6.62 11.44
C SER A 212 8.39 -6.80 12.80
N ASP A 213 7.73 -6.31 13.86
CA ASP A 213 8.22 -6.51 15.21
C ASP A 213 8.11 -7.99 15.62
N TYR A 214 8.92 -8.37 16.62
CA TYR A 214 9.01 -9.76 17.07
C TYR A 214 7.66 -10.33 17.53
N PHE A 215 6.83 -9.52 18.20
CA PHE A 215 5.56 -10.01 18.74
C PHE A 215 4.60 -10.35 17.61
N TYR A 216 4.48 -9.45 16.62
CA TYR A 216 3.67 -9.71 15.43
C TYR A 216 4.18 -10.92 14.64
N ALA A 217 5.50 -11.02 14.41
CA ALA A 217 6.08 -12.12 13.64
C ALA A 217 5.94 -13.49 14.34
N ASN A 218 6.05 -13.52 15.66
CA ASN A 218 5.94 -14.75 16.43
C ASN A 218 4.49 -15.26 16.47
N VAL A 219 3.51 -14.38 16.68
CA VAL A 219 2.10 -14.75 16.85
C VAL A 219 1.38 -14.95 15.50
N GLY A 220 1.73 -14.16 14.49
CA GLY A 220 0.95 -14.00 13.26
C GLY A 220 1.12 -15.09 12.19
N TYR A 221 2.06 -16.02 12.31
CA TYR A 221 2.23 -17.04 11.26
C TYR A 221 2.57 -18.43 11.82
N PHE A 222 3.47 -18.50 12.81
CA PHE A 222 4.06 -19.78 13.22
C PHE A 222 3.36 -20.47 14.38
N LEU A 223 2.82 -19.71 15.35
CA LEU A 223 2.29 -20.29 16.59
C LEU A 223 0.85 -20.81 16.48
N LYS A 224 -0.03 -20.17 15.70
CA LYS A 224 -1.44 -20.61 15.59
C LYS A 224 -1.66 -21.72 14.56
N ASN A 225 -0.73 -21.92 13.62
CA ASN A 225 -0.90 -22.81 12.47
C ASN A 225 -0.08 -24.11 12.52
N ASN A 226 0.49 -24.47 13.69
CA ASN A 226 1.08 -25.79 13.99
C ASN A 226 2.10 -26.35 12.94
N SER A 227 2.74 -25.50 12.14
CA SER A 227 3.55 -25.96 11.00
C SER A 227 5.04 -26.05 11.28
N LEU A 228 5.55 -25.42 12.35
CA LEU A 228 6.98 -25.36 12.66
C LEU A 228 7.28 -25.80 14.11
N ASN A 229 7.23 -27.11 14.38
CA ASN A 229 7.88 -27.72 15.56
C ASN A 229 9.40 -27.84 15.30
N GLY A 230 10.12 -26.73 15.36
CA GLY A 230 11.57 -26.71 15.20
C GLY A 230 12.22 -25.65 16.09
N ASN A 231 13.41 -25.95 16.62
CA ASN A 231 14.24 -24.97 17.33
C ASN A 231 14.83 -23.99 16.30
N TYR A 232 14.20 -22.82 16.13
CA TYR A 232 14.73 -21.76 15.29
C TYR A 232 15.57 -20.81 16.15
N ASN A 233 16.85 -20.68 15.81
CA ASN A 233 17.71 -19.66 16.39
C ASN A 233 17.42 -18.34 15.70
N PHE A 234 16.82 -17.41 16.43
CA PHE A 234 16.63 -16.03 15.98
C PHE A 234 17.88 -15.22 16.38
N VAL A 235 18.54 -14.63 15.39
CA VAL A 235 19.67 -13.71 15.61
C VAL A 235 19.14 -12.29 15.42
N ARG A 236 19.41 -11.41 16.41
CA ARG A 236 19.11 -9.98 16.34
C ARG A 236 20.11 -9.25 15.44
#